data_AF-A0A370DKT5-F1
#
_entry.id   AF-A0A370DKT5-F1
#
_cell.length_a   1.000
_cell.length_b   1.000
_cell.length_c   1.000
_cell.angle_alpha   90.00
_cell.angle_beta   90.00
_cell.angle_gamma   90.00
#
_symmetry.space_group_name_H-M   'P 1'
#
loop_
_entity.id
_entity.type
_entity.pdbx_description
1 polymer ?
#
loop_
_entity_poly.entity_id
_entity_poly.type
_entity_poly.pdbx_seq_one_letter_code
_entity_poly.pdbx_strand_id
1 'polypeptide(L)'
;MVRTAHPTLISPNRRVCHAHQATGFSYTEVLVAITLIPALESLHSGVLGSGIHSAHANHHHRLTGKMEEILAKSFSSLEQEADAAGGPAVIVDAYSDTAGTASRRLVYLARYDGDISMPITTPSLMLTRACYG
;
A
#
# COMPACT_ATOMS: atom_id res chain seq x y z
N MET A 1 55.10 -63.91 53.52
CA MET A 1 54.14 -62.77 53.52
C MET A 1 54.94 -61.54 53.13
N VAL A 2 55.16 -61.20 51.85
CA VAL A 2 54.25 -60.68 50.81
C VAL A 2 53.56 -59.35 51.19
N ARG A 3 53.92 -58.31 50.41
CA ARG A 3 53.25 -57.02 50.12
C ARG A 3 53.39 -55.87 51.12
N THR A 4 53.54 -54.60 50.73
CA THR A 4 54.05 -53.87 49.54
C THR A 4 53.86 -52.38 49.88
N ALA A 5 54.69 -51.53 49.26
CA ALA A 5 54.61 -50.07 49.31
C ALA A 5 53.18 -49.52 49.13
N HIS A 6 52.85 -48.47 49.87
CA HIS A 6 51.63 -47.69 49.68
C HIS A 6 51.98 -46.19 49.53
N PRO A 7 52.29 -45.71 48.33
CA PRO A 7 52.23 -44.28 48.02
C PRO A 7 50.81 -43.92 47.60
N THR A 8 50.13 -43.10 48.40
CA THR A 8 48.86 -42.48 48.00
C THR A 8 49.14 -41.36 46.99
N LEU A 9 48.74 -41.64 45.74
CA LEU A 9 48.77 -40.77 44.58
C LEU A 9 48.01 -39.45 44.83
N ILE A 10 48.73 -38.34 44.70
CA ILE A 10 48.17 -37.00 44.52
C ILE A 10 47.43 -36.99 43.17
N SER A 11 46.12 -36.75 43.21
CA SER A 11 45.30 -36.57 42.01
C SER A 11 45.56 -35.18 41.40
N PRO A 12 46.02 -35.07 40.14
CA PRO A 12 46.08 -33.78 39.47
C PRO A 12 44.67 -33.37 39.03
N ASN A 13 44.21 -32.28 39.62
CA ASN A 13 42.97 -31.57 39.31
C ASN A 13 42.95 -31.17 37.82
N ARG A 14 42.17 -31.89 37.01
CA ARG A 14 42.01 -31.66 35.57
C ARG A 14 41.15 -30.40 35.38
N ARG A 15 41.80 -29.23 35.34
CA ARG A 15 41.12 -27.99 34.93
C ARG A 15 40.69 -28.14 33.48
N VAL A 16 39.39 -28.31 33.27
CA VAL A 16 38.79 -28.22 31.95
C VAL A 16 38.81 -26.75 31.55
N CYS A 17 39.81 -26.36 30.77
CA CYS A 17 39.76 -25.09 30.06
C CYS A 17 38.67 -25.23 28.99
N HIS A 18 37.49 -24.68 29.24
CA HIS A 18 36.55 -24.36 28.17
C HIS A 18 37.20 -23.26 27.34
N ALA A 19 38.01 -23.67 26.37
CA ALA A 19 38.34 -22.84 25.24
C ALA A 19 37.00 -22.52 24.56
N HIS A 20 36.48 -21.32 24.82
CA HIS A 20 35.42 -20.75 24.02
C HIS A 20 36.03 -20.55 22.63
N GLN A 21 35.90 -21.56 21.78
CA GLN A 21 36.25 -21.44 20.37
C GLN A 21 35.26 -20.42 19.82
N ALA A 22 35.75 -19.21 19.58
CA ALA A 22 35.09 -18.28 18.68
C ALA A 22 35.13 -18.94 17.29
N THR A 23 34.11 -19.75 17.01
CA THR A 23 33.84 -20.26 15.67
C THR A 23 33.49 -19.04 14.83
N GLY A 24 34.44 -18.60 14.00
CA GLY A 24 34.16 -17.61 12.97
C GLY A 24 32.95 -18.04 12.15
N PHE A 25 32.13 -17.08 11.74
CA PHE A 25 30.86 -17.28 11.04
C PHE A 25 30.99 -18.37 9.95
N SER A 26 30.11 -19.37 10.02
CA SER A 26 30.03 -20.39 8.98
C SER A 26 29.68 -19.73 7.65
N TYR A 27 30.26 -20.18 6.53
CA TYR A 27 29.91 -19.69 5.19
C TYR A 27 28.39 -19.66 4.93
N THR A 28 27.65 -20.58 5.55
CA THR A 28 26.19 -20.64 5.49
C THR A 28 25.51 -19.44 6.18
N GLU A 29 26.04 -18.97 7.32
CA GLU A 29 25.49 -17.81 8.03
C GLU A 29 25.71 -16.52 7.27
N VAL A 30 26.88 -16.38 6.62
CA VAL A 30 27.18 -15.22 5.76
C VAL A 30 26.26 -15.20 4.54
N LEU A 31 26.00 -16.34 3.91
CA LEU A 31 25.06 -16.46 2.79
C LEU A 31 23.61 -16.14 3.21
N VAL A 32 23.19 -16.60 4.39
CA VAL A 32 21.88 -16.25 4.94
C VAL A 32 21.80 -14.76 5.21
N ALA A 33 22.82 -14.14 5.80
CA ALA A 33 22.83 -12.69 6.07
C ALA A 33 22.79 -11.84 4.78
N ILE A 34 23.53 -12.24 3.74
CA ILE A 34 23.55 -11.53 2.45
C ILE A 34 22.19 -11.63 1.72
N THR A 35 21.48 -12.75 1.86
CA THR A 35 20.18 -12.96 1.21
C THR A 35 19.02 -12.37 2.00
N LEU A 36 19.15 -12.21 3.31
CA LEU A 36 18.06 -11.73 4.18
C LEU A 36 17.73 -10.25 3.96
N ILE A 37 18.75 -9.40 3.77
CA ILE A 37 18.57 -7.96 3.56
C ILE A 37 17.73 -7.66 2.31
N PRO A 38 18.10 -8.13 1.10
CA PRO A 38 17.29 -7.90 -0.09
C PRO A 38 15.92 -8.60 -0.03
N ALA A 39 15.78 -9.70 0.71
CA ALA A 39 14.47 -10.33 0.93
C ALA A 39 13.54 -9.47 1.80
N LEU A 40 14.05 -8.83 2.85
CA LEU A 40 13.28 -7.92 3.69
C LEU A 40 12.90 -6.64 2.93
N GLU A 41 13.80 -6.09 2.12
CA GLU A 41 13.49 -4.94 1.25
C GLU A 41 12.39 -5.27 0.23
N SER A 42 12.45 -6.45 -0.38
CA SER A 42 11.42 -6.93 -1.30
C SER A 42 10.07 -7.11 -0.60
N LEU A 43 10.05 -7.67 0.61
CA LEU A 43 8.83 -7.83 1.40
C LEU A 43 8.23 -6.47 1.79
N HIS A 44 9.07 -5.52 2.21
CA HIS A 44 8.63 -4.17 2.55
C HIS A 44 8.00 -3.46 1.34
N SER A 45 8.64 -3.56 0.17
CA SER A 45 8.09 -3.03 -1.09
C SER A 45 6.77 -3.72 -1.46
N GLY A 46 6.67 -5.04 -1.30
CA GLY A 46 5.45 -5.80 -1.54
C GLY A 46 4.29 -5.40 -0.62
N VAL A 47 4.56 -5.18 0.67
CA VAL A 47 3.56 -4.75 1.66
C VAL A 47 3.05 -3.34 1.35
N LEU A 48 3.95 -2.40 1.03
CA LEU A 48 3.57 -1.05 0.62
C LEU A 48 2.76 -1.06 -0.69
N GLY A 49 3.18 -1.86 -1.67
CA GLY A 49 2.46 -2.04 -2.93
C GLY A 49 1.07 -2.63 -2.75
N SER A 50 0.91 -3.61 -1.86
CA SER A 50 -0.39 -4.21 -1.51
C SER A 50 -1.34 -3.18 -0.88
N GLY A 51 -0.84 -2.37 0.04
CA GLY A 51 -1.61 -1.28 0.66
C GLY A 51 -2.13 -0.28 -0.38
N ILE A 52 -1.24 0.21 -1.25
CA ILE A 52 -1.60 1.14 -2.33
C ILE A 52 -2.62 0.51 -3.29
N HIS A 53 -2.39 -0.74 -3.70
CA HIS A 53 -3.28 -1.43 -4.62
C HIS A 53 -4.69 -1.61 -4.03
N SER A 54 -4.78 -1.99 -2.75
CA SER A 54 -6.07 -2.14 -2.07
C SER A 54 -6.82 -0.80 -1.93
N ALA A 55 -6.10 0.29 -1.62
CA ALA A 55 -6.68 1.63 -1.58
C ALA A 55 -7.22 2.04 -2.97
N HIS A 56 -6.42 1.88 -4.02
CA HIS A 56 -6.82 2.17 -5.39
C HIS A 56 -8.03 1.34 -5.84
N ALA A 57 -8.06 0.04 -5.53
CA ALA A 57 -9.20 -0.83 -5.84
C ALA A 57 -10.47 -0.35 -5.13
N ASN A 58 -10.37 0.00 -3.84
CA ASN A 58 -11.49 0.54 -3.08
C ASN A 58 -12.03 1.85 -3.67
N HIS A 59 -11.13 2.77 -4.04
CA HIS A 59 -11.54 4.01 -4.71
C HIS A 59 -12.22 3.73 -6.04
N HIS A 60 -11.65 2.83 -6.85
CA HIS A 60 -12.23 2.45 -8.14
C HIS A 60 -13.66 1.90 -7.98
N HIS A 61 -13.87 0.93 -7.10
CA HIS A 61 -15.21 0.39 -6.85
C HIS A 61 -16.18 1.44 -6.32
N ARG A 62 -15.73 2.36 -5.45
CA ARG A 62 -16.56 3.47 -4.95
C ARG A 62 -16.94 4.47 -6.05
N LEU A 63 -16.06 4.73 -7.01
CA LEU A 63 -16.37 5.59 -8.15
C LEU A 63 -17.33 4.90 -9.12
N THR A 64 -17.05 3.64 -9.47
CA THR A 64 -17.88 2.84 -10.39
C THR A 64 -19.29 2.67 -9.84
N GLY A 65 -19.45 2.30 -8.56
CA GLY A 65 -20.77 2.16 -7.95
C GLY A 65 -21.56 3.47 -7.93
N LYS A 66 -20.90 4.62 -7.74
CA LYS A 66 -21.60 5.91 -7.83
C LYS A 66 -21.99 6.27 -9.26
N MET A 67 -21.13 5.94 -10.23
CA MET A 67 -21.45 6.12 -11.64
C MET A 67 -22.68 5.31 -12.01
N GLU A 68 -22.75 4.04 -11.60
CA GLU A 68 -23.93 3.19 -11.80
C GLU A 68 -25.18 3.76 -11.13
N GLU A 69 -25.08 4.28 -9.91
CA GLU A 69 -26.18 4.93 -9.20
C GLU A 69 -26.72 6.16 -9.96
N ILE A 70 -25.82 7.01 -10.48
CA ILE A 70 -26.20 8.20 -11.25
C ILE A 70 -26.83 7.79 -12.58
N LEU A 71 -26.25 6.81 -13.26
CA LEU A 71 -26.77 6.29 -14.54
C LEU A 71 -28.11 5.56 -14.38
N ALA A 72 -28.42 5.04 -13.20
CA ALA A 72 -29.71 4.45 -12.90
C ALA A 72 -30.83 5.50 -12.74
N LYS A 73 -30.50 6.79 -12.60
CA LYS A 73 -31.49 7.86 -12.55
C LYS A 73 -32.08 8.15 -13.93
N SER A 74 -33.32 8.62 -13.94
CA SER A 74 -33.96 9.12 -15.17
C SER A 74 -33.21 10.34 -15.69
N PHE A 75 -33.03 10.39 -17.01
CA PHE A 75 -32.38 11.52 -17.69
C PHE A 75 -32.98 12.88 -17.32
N SER A 76 -34.32 12.98 -17.21
CA SER A 76 -35.01 14.23 -16.85
C SER A 76 -34.67 14.76 -15.45
N SER A 77 -34.35 13.88 -14.50
CA SER A 77 -33.87 14.29 -13.17
C SER A 77 -32.45 14.83 -13.28
N LEU A 78 -31.57 14.12 -13.97
CA LEU A 78 -30.19 14.55 -14.17
C LEU A 78 -30.09 15.89 -14.91
N GLU A 79 -30.99 16.14 -15.87
CA GLU A 79 -31.09 17.42 -16.57
C GLU A 79 -31.55 18.55 -15.65
N GLN A 80 -32.57 18.33 -14.80
CA GLN A 80 -32.99 19.31 -13.81
C GLN A 80 -31.89 19.63 -12.79
N GLU A 81 -31.16 18.62 -12.32
CA GLU A 81 -30.03 18.81 -11.42
C GLU A 81 -28.87 19.57 -12.10
N ALA A 82 -28.62 19.30 -13.39
CA ALA A 82 -27.59 20.01 -14.15
C ALA A 82 -27.95 21.48 -14.39
N ASP A 83 -29.22 21.75 -14.73
CA ASP A 83 -29.74 23.12 -14.88
C ASP A 83 -29.70 23.87 -13.53
N ALA A 84 -30.04 23.20 -12.43
CA ALA A 84 -29.96 23.76 -11.08
C ALA A 84 -28.52 24.07 -10.64
N ALA A 85 -27.54 23.27 -11.07
CA ALA A 85 -26.13 23.50 -10.79
C ALA A 85 -25.57 24.70 -11.58
N GLY A 86 -26.20 25.12 -12.67
CA GLY A 86 -25.79 26.30 -13.43
C GLY A 86 -24.59 26.09 -14.37
N GLY A 87 -24.25 24.84 -14.70
CA GLY A 87 -23.30 24.52 -15.76
C GLY A 87 -22.26 23.43 -15.44
N PRO A 88 -21.45 23.03 -16.44
CA PRO A 88 -20.59 21.85 -16.36
C PRO A 88 -19.36 22.01 -15.44
N ALA A 89 -19.00 23.24 -15.09
CA ALA A 89 -17.88 23.54 -14.18
C ALA A 89 -18.32 23.62 -12.70
N VAL A 90 -19.61 23.46 -12.42
CA VAL A 90 -20.17 23.58 -11.07
C VAL A 90 -20.37 22.21 -10.46
N ILE A 91 -19.96 22.06 -9.20
CA ILE A 91 -20.10 20.82 -8.44
C ILE A 91 -21.58 20.59 -8.14
N VAL A 92 -22.06 19.38 -8.41
CA VAL A 92 -23.40 18.97 -8.02
C VAL A 92 -23.32 18.35 -6.63
N ASP A 93 -23.65 19.14 -5.60
CA ASP A 93 -23.52 18.72 -4.19
C ASP A 93 -24.40 17.50 -3.85
N ALA A 94 -25.54 17.32 -4.52
CA ALA A 94 -26.42 16.16 -4.32
C ALA A 94 -25.75 14.81 -4.63
N TYR A 95 -24.72 14.81 -5.50
CA TYR A 95 -23.99 13.61 -5.91
C TYR A 95 -22.55 13.56 -5.40
N SER A 96 -22.09 14.67 -4.82
CA SER A 96 -20.73 14.84 -4.33
C SER A 96 -20.65 14.50 -2.84
N ASP A 97 -19.48 14.04 -2.41
CA ASP A 97 -19.24 13.82 -0.99
C ASP A 97 -19.16 15.18 -0.26
N THR A 98 -19.55 15.20 1.01
CA THR A 98 -19.51 16.41 1.85
C THR A 98 -18.09 16.98 1.93
N ALA A 99 -17.97 18.31 1.99
CA ALA A 99 -16.68 18.95 2.20
C ALA A 99 -16.00 18.45 3.48
N GLY A 100 -14.69 18.21 3.42
CA GLY A 100 -13.90 17.72 4.57
C GLY A 100 -13.83 16.20 4.73
N THR A 101 -14.54 15.41 3.91
CA THR A 101 -14.36 13.95 3.91
C THR A 101 -13.02 13.57 3.30
N ALA A 102 -12.31 12.62 3.93
CA ALA A 102 -11.13 12.01 3.34
C ALA A 102 -11.47 11.37 1.98
N SER A 103 -10.66 11.64 0.94
CA SER A 103 -10.89 11.17 -0.43
C SER A 103 -12.27 11.56 -0.99
N ARG A 104 -12.62 12.85 -0.84
CA ARG A 104 -13.87 13.43 -1.33
C ARG A 104 -14.03 13.21 -2.84
N ARG A 105 -15.14 12.60 -3.25
CA ARG A 105 -15.56 12.51 -4.65
C ARG A 105 -16.40 13.73 -5.03
N LEU A 106 -16.07 14.34 -6.17
CA LEU A 106 -16.84 15.45 -6.76
C LEU A 106 -17.49 14.98 -8.06
N VAL A 107 -18.74 15.38 -8.26
CA VAL A 107 -19.51 15.03 -9.46
C VAL A 107 -19.93 16.32 -10.18
N TYR A 108 -19.69 16.32 -11.48
CA TYR A 108 -20.06 17.39 -12.40
C TYR A 108 -21.01 16.80 -13.44
N LEU A 109 -22.10 17.49 -13.74
CA LEU A 109 -23.04 17.11 -14.79
C LEU A 109 -22.89 18.09 -15.95
N ALA A 110 -22.64 17.54 -17.15
CA ALA A 110 -22.52 18.30 -18.38
C ALA A 110 -23.48 17.74 -19.41
N ARG A 111 -24.22 18.64 -20.09
CA ARG A 111 -25.05 18.29 -21.23
C ARG A 111 -24.13 18.08 -22.43
N TYR A 112 -24.23 16.92 -23.06
CA TYR A 112 -23.52 16.66 -24.30
C TYR A 112 -24.37 17.18 -25.47
N ASP A 113 -23.99 18.32 -26.04
CA ASP A 113 -24.68 18.93 -27.19
C ASP A 113 -24.07 18.51 -28.55
N GLY A 114 -22.95 17.78 -28.53
CA GLY A 114 -22.27 17.29 -29.72
C GLY A 114 -21.56 18.37 -30.53
N ASP A 115 -21.59 19.64 -30.09
CA ASP A 115 -20.83 20.73 -30.71
C ASP A 115 -19.49 20.89 -29.97
N ILE A 116 -18.40 20.52 -30.62
CA ILE A 116 -17.05 20.58 -30.06
C ILE A 116 -16.49 22.02 -30.18
N SER A 117 -17.34 23.04 -30.24
CA SER A 117 -16.93 24.45 -30.34
C SER A 117 -16.49 25.07 -28.99
N MET A 118 -16.50 24.29 -27.90
CA MET A 118 -15.87 24.76 -26.66
C MET A 118 -14.36 24.85 -26.86
N PRO A 119 -13.73 26.02 -26.63
CA PRO A 119 -12.28 26.10 -26.66
C PRO A 119 -11.74 25.12 -25.62
N ILE A 120 -10.94 24.16 -26.09
CA ILE A 120 -10.05 23.31 -25.30
C ILE A 120 -9.00 24.23 -24.63
N THR A 121 -9.44 25.00 -23.65
CA THR A 121 -8.58 25.65 -22.65
C THR A 121 -8.85 25.06 -21.27
N THR A 122 -9.49 23.90 -21.25
CA THR A 122 -9.53 22.95 -20.15
C THR A 122 -8.79 21.72 -20.67
N PRO A 123 -7.82 21.13 -19.93
CA PRO A 123 -6.99 20.04 -20.42
C PRO A 123 -7.81 18.75 -20.65
N SER A 124 -8.54 18.70 -21.77
CA SER A 124 -9.18 17.51 -22.32
C SER A 124 -8.13 16.69 -23.06
N LEU A 125 -7.19 16.15 -22.29
CA LEU A 125 -6.43 14.93 -22.53
C LEU A 125 -5.48 14.74 -21.35
N MET A 126 -6.04 14.51 -20.16
CA MET A 126 -5.29 13.83 -19.12
C MET A 126 -6.23 12.90 -18.37
N LEU A 127 -6.10 11.62 -18.70
CA LEU A 127 -5.89 10.55 -17.73
C LEU A 127 -6.35 10.91 -16.31
N THR A 128 -7.40 10.24 -15.85
CA THR A 128 -7.81 10.09 -14.45
C THR A 128 -6.65 10.34 -13.48
N ARG A 129 -6.51 11.57 -13.01
CA ARG A 129 -5.63 11.93 -11.91
C ARG A 129 -6.49 12.54 -10.83
N ALA A 130 -7.00 11.66 -9.96
CA ALA A 130 -7.43 12.07 -8.63
C ALA A 130 -6.20 12.68 -7.95
N CYS A 131 -6.15 14.00 -7.84
CA CYS A 131 -5.17 14.68 -7.00
C CYS A 131 -5.56 14.41 -5.54
N TYR A 132 -4.82 13.50 -4.90
CA TYR A 132 -4.77 13.39 -3.44
C TYR A 132 -3.90 14.54 -2.93
N GLY A 133 -4.48 15.34 -2.04
CA GLY A 133 -3.81 16.31 -1.18
C GLY A 133 -4.39 16.19 0.22
#